data_AF-A0A8I6RU91-F1
#
_entry.id   AF-A0A8I6RU91-F1
#
_cell.length_a   1.000
_cell.length_b   1.000
_cell.length_c   1.000
_cell.angle_alpha   90.00
_cell.angle_beta   90.00
_cell.angle_gamma   90.00
#
_symmetry.space_group_name_H-M   'P 1'
#
loop_
_entity.id
_entity.type
_entity.pdbx_description
1 polymer ?
#
loop_
_entity_poly.entity_id
_entity_poly.type
_entity_poly.pdbx_seq_one_letter_code
_entity_poly.pdbx_strand_id
1 'polypeptide(L)'
;MLGKLDWERYMLKENILAALFKSHKGHAISFYFQLEDDGLKQKYEDLVEMYGGRCDKLLEDIHPRTVVMVEVDYTNYAFSRPVFKVNYIQDCINASELLPLTDYLHNKLHKYCGLDFLDVIYHRTSIFKDPTNYQSQVSPVAKQDKTPGLRQRFSQAEKVAIIKFIIGKNETSNLKDDRIWLKMEKYNICPKRTYQSMKTHFLKYLIHNLHKFDFLTNKQKQAIREGAS
;
A
#
# COMPACT_ATOMS: atom_id res chain seq x y z
N MET A 1 3.80 2.89 -24.86
CA MET A 1 3.94 1.74 -25.79
C MET A 1 3.76 0.46 -24.99
N LEU A 2 2.52 0.00 -24.85
CA LEU A 2 2.22 -1.33 -24.30
C LEU A 2 2.64 -2.36 -25.35
N GLY A 3 3.51 -3.29 -24.96
CA GLY A 3 3.97 -4.37 -25.84
C GLY A 3 2.78 -5.19 -26.35
N LYS A 4 2.82 -5.55 -27.64
CA LYS A 4 1.80 -6.38 -28.31
C LYS A 4 1.55 -7.65 -27.49
N LEU A 5 0.35 -7.78 -26.92
CA LEU A 5 -0.08 -8.96 -26.16
C LEU A 5 -0.39 -10.12 -27.12
N ASP A 6 0.21 -11.28 -26.86
CA ASP A 6 0.02 -12.53 -27.62
C ASP A 6 -1.03 -13.41 -26.93
N TRP A 7 -2.30 -13.17 -27.26
CA TRP A 7 -3.47 -13.79 -26.62
C TRP A 7 -3.61 -15.29 -26.93
N GLU A 8 -3.20 -15.71 -28.12
CA GLU A 8 -3.33 -17.09 -28.59
C GLU A 8 -2.49 -18.05 -27.73
N ARG A 9 -1.29 -17.62 -27.35
CA ARG A 9 -0.40 -18.38 -26.48
C ARG A 9 -1.00 -18.68 -25.09
N TYR A 10 -1.80 -17.76 -24.54
CA TYR A 10 -2.42 -17.95 -23.22
C TYR A 10 -3.64 -18.87 -23.26
N MET A 11 -4.40 -18.84 -24.35
CA MET A 11 -5.57 -19.69 -24.57
C MET A 11 -5.18 -21.16 -24.85
N LEU A 12 -3.99 -21.41 -25.40
CA LEU A 12 -3.50 -22.76 -25.73
C LEU A 12 -2.86 -23.53 -24.56
N LYS A 13 -2.67 -22.92 -23.37
CA LYS A 13 -2.22 -23.63 -22.16
C LYS A 13 -3.36 -24.46 -21.55
N GLU A 14 -3.84 -25.48 -22.25
CA GLU A 14 -4.84 -26.39 -21.70
C GLU A 14 -4.26 -27.36 -20.64
N ASN A 15 -5.08 -27.57 -19.59
CA ASN A 15 -5.17 -28.74 -18.73
C ASN A 15 -4.35 -28.89 -17.42
N ILE A 16 -3.69 -27.85 -16.87
CA ILE A 16 -3.09 -27.96 -15.50
C ILE A 16 -3.39 -26.77 -14.55
N LEU A 17 -3.95 -25.64 -15.02
CA LEU A 17 -4.08 -24.42 -14.19
C LEU A 17 -5.52 -23.95 -13.91
N ALA A 18 -6.52 -24.84 -13.96
CA ALA A 18 -7.95 -24.53 -13.68
C ALA A 18 -8.27 -24.08 -12.23
N ALA A 19 -7.25 -23.78 -11.44
CA ALA A 19 -7.34 -23.39 -10.05
C ALA A 19 -6.39 -22.24 -9.66
N LEU A 20 -5.72 -21.59 -10.62
CA LEU A 20 -4.80 -20.50 -10.31
C LEU A 20 -5.50 -19.37 -9.54
N PHE A 21 -6.71 -18.98 -9.95
CA PHE A 21 -7.49 -17.95 -9.26
C PHE A 21 -8.51 -18.53 -8.28
N LYS A 22 -8.14 -19.61 -7.58
CA LYS A 22 -8.93 -20.20 -6.49
C LYS A 22 -8.17 -20.13 -5.17
N SER A 23 -8.93 -20.04 -4.09
CA SER A 23 -8.41 -20.24 -2.73
C SER A 23 -7.99 -21.68 -2.49
N HIS A 24 -7.18 -21.89 -1.45
CA HIS A 24 -6.85 -23.23 -0.93
C HIS A 24 -8.08 -24.09 -0.55
N LYS A 25 -9.26 -23.47 -0.39
CA LYS A 25 -10.55 -24.15 -0.15
C LYS A 25 -11.36 -24.34 -1.44
N GLY A 26 -10.81 -24.04 -2.61
CA GLY A 26 -11.46 -24.17 -3.91
C GLY A 26 -12.40 -23.02 -4.31
N HIS A 27 -12.63 -22.03 -3.44
CA HIS A 27 -13.46 -20.86 -3.79
C HIS A 27 -12.77 -19.97 -4.82
N ALA A 28 -13.48 -19.61 -5.89
CA ALA A 28 -13.01 -18.66 -6.89
C ALA A 28 -12.76 -17.26 -6.30
N ILE A 29 -11.66 -16.64 -6.70
CA ILE A 29 -11.36 -15.23 -6.42
C ILE A 29 -12.24 -14.37 -7.33
N SER A 30 -12.87 -13.35 -6.76
CA SER A 30 -13.75 -12.42 -7.49
C SER A 30 -12.96 -11.23 -8.01
N PHE A 31 -13.14 -10.90 -9.27
CA PHE A 31 -12.54 -9.75 -9.94
C PHE A 31 -13.61 -8.84 -10.54
N TYR A 32 -13.34 -7.55 -10.61
CA TYR A 32 -14.12 -6.56 -11.36
C TYR A 32 -13.16 -5.73 -12.19
N PHE A 33 -13.46 -5.57 -13.48
CA PHE A 33 -12.59 -4.84 -14.41
C PHE A 33 -13.21 -3.49 -14.77
N GLN A 34 -12.48 -2.43 -14.41
CA GLN A 34 -12.74 -1.07 -14.86
C GLN A 34 -11.69 -0.69 -15.91
N LEU A 35 -11.95 -1.08 -17.16
CA LEU A 35 -11.14 -0.76 -18.34
C LEU A 35 -12.01 0.03 -19.33
N GLU A 36 -11.39 0.89 -20.15
CA GLU A 36 -12.12 1.67 -21.17
C GLU A 36 -12.42 0.84 -22.43
N ASP A 37 -11.53 -0.11 -22.75
CA ASP A 37 -11.69 -1.02 -23.88
C ASP A 37 -12.48 -2.27 -23.47
N ASP A 38 -13.74 -2.37 -23.91
CA ASP A 38 -14.64 -3.51 -23.65
C ASP A 38 -14.10 -4.82 -24.24
N GLY A 39 -13.39 -4.78 -25.36
CA GLY A 39 -12.77 -5.96 -25.96
C GLY A 39 -11.60 -6.46 -25.13
N LEU A 40 -10.79 -5.54 -24.58
CA LEU A 40 -9.73 -5.88 -23.63
C LEU A 40 -10.30 -6.40 -22.30
N LYS A 41 -11.38 -5.79 -21.82
CA LYS A 41 -12.12 -6.24 -20.63
C LYS A 41 -12.58 -7.69 -20.78
N GLN A 42 -13.29 -7.99 -21.87
CA GLN A 42 -13.77 -9.35 -22.14
C GLN A 42 -12.62 -10.37 -22.15
N LYS A 43 -11.49 -10.05 -22.77
CA LYS A 43 -10.32 -10.94 -22.79
C LYS A 43 -9.77 -11.25 -21.40
N TYR A 44 -9.72 -10.26 -20.51
CA TYR A 44 -9.28 -10.51 -19.13
C TYR A 44 -10.31 -11.30 -18.32
N GLU A 45 -11.59 -11.08 -18.55
CA GLU A 45 -12.66 -11.88 -17.94
C GLU A 45 -12.56 -13.34 -18.36
N ASP A 46 -12.41 -13.60 -19.66
CA ASP A 46 -12.23 -14.95 -20.21
C ASP A 46 -11.00 -15.65 -19.60
N LEU A 47 -9.88 -14.93 -19.46
CA LEU A 47 -8.69 -15.46 -18.80
C LEU A 47 -8.94 -15.77 -17.32
N VAL A 48 -9.59 -14.89 -16.57
CA VAL A 48 -9.88 -15.14 -15.16
C VAL A 48 -10.76 -16.37 -14.99
N GLU A 49 -11.83 -16.48 -15.77
CA GLU A 49 -12.78 -17.60 -15.73
C GLU A 49 -12.10 -18.92 -16.15
N MET A 50 -11.29 -18.90 -17.21
CA MET A 50 -10.49 -20.05 -17.65
C MET A 50 -9.55 -20.58 -16.56
N TYR A 51 -8.95 -19.69 -15.78
CA TYR A 51 -8.01 -20.03 -14.71
C TYR A 51 -8.70 -20.19 -13.33
N GLY A 52 -10.03 -20.30 -13.32
CA GLY A 52 -10.82 -20.71 -12.16
C GLY A 52 -11.28 -19.60 -11.24
N GLY A 53 -11.10 -18.33 -11.63
CA GLY A 53 -11.65 -17.16 -10.94
C GLY A 53 -13.08 -16.87 -11.38
N ARG A 54 -13.63 -15.74 -10.92
CA ARG A 54 -14.93 -15.24 -11.36
C ARG A 54 -14.91 -13.73 -11.55
N CYS A 55 -15.81 -13.24 -12.41
CA CYS A 55 -15.90 -11.83 -12.73
C CYS A 55 -17.29 -11.27 -12.37
N ASP A 56 -17.30 -10.24 -11.54
CA ASP A 56 -18.51 -9.45 -11.29
C ASP A 56 -18.69 -8.46 -12.46
N LYS A 57 -19.89 -8.41 -13.07
CA LYS A 57 -20.12 -7.66 -14.31
C LYS A 57 -20.53 -6.21 -14.05
N LEU A 58 -21.33 -5.97 -13.00
CA LEU A 58 -21.82 -4.65 -12.63
C LEU A 58 -21.15 -4.14 -11.37
N LEU A 59 -21.02 -2.81 -11.25
CA LEU A 59 -20.43 -2.17 -10.08
C LEU A 59 -21.23 -2.45 -8.80
N GLU A 60 -22.54 -2.58 -8.92
CA GLU A 60 -23.44 -2.91 -7.81
C GLU A 60 -23.30 -4.36 -7.30
N ASP A 61 -22.79 -5.25 -8.15
CA ASP A 61 -22.60 -6.66 -7.82
C ASP A 61 -21.25 -6.93 -7.12
N ILE A 62 -20.36 -5.93 -7.05
CA ILE A 62 -19.02 -6.15 -6.51
C ILE A 62 -19.08 -6.50 -5.02
N HIS A 63 -18.72 -7.74 -4.70
CA HIS A 63 -18.60 -8.15 -3.32
C HIS A 63 -17.51 -7.31 -2.62
N PRO A 64 -17.59 -7.08 -1.29
CA PRO A 64 -16.50 -6.45 -0.54
C PRO A 64 -15.14 -7.19 -0.58
N ARG A 65 -15.04 -8.35 -1.25
CA ARG A 65 -13.79 -9.11 -1.44
C ARG A 65 -13.39 -9.18 -2.92
N THR A 66 -14.10 -8.46 -3.77
CA THR A 66 -13.82 -8.37 -5.20
C THR A 66 -12.62 -7.47 -5.42
N VAL A 67 -11.64 -8.01 -6.12
CA VAL A 67 -10.43 -7.30 -6.54
C VAL A 67 -10.79 -6.41 -7.72
N VAL A 68 -10.65 -5.10 -7.55
CA VAL A 68 -10.92 -4.14 -8.64
C VAL A 68 -9.65 -3.93 -9.45
N MET A 69 -9.72 -4.25 -10.74
CA MET A 69 -8.65 -4.14 -11.70
C MET A 69 -8.85 -2.92 -12.60
N VAL A 70 -7.78 -2.14 -12.77
CA VAL A 70 -7.77 -0.90 -13.57
C VAL A 70 -6.57 -0.88 -14.52
N GLU A 71 -6.64 -0.03 -15.54
CA GLU A 71 -5.51 0.24 -16.43
C GLU A 71 -4.33 0.89 -15.70
N VAL A 72 -3.12 0.73 -16.25
CA VAL A 72 -1.86 1.13 -15.60
C VAL A 72 -1.72 2.65 -15.43
N ASP A 73 -2.47 3.42 -16.22
CA ASP A 73 -2.54 4.87 -16.26
C ASP A 73 -3.92 5.41 -15.85
N TYR A 74 -4.78 4.56 -15.27
CA TYR A 74 -6.12 4.94 -14.82
C TYR A 74 -6.11 6.16 -13.87
N THR A 75 -6.86 7.21 -14.18
CA THR A 75 -6.85 8.47 -13.40
C THR A 75 -8.14 8.75 -12.63
N ASN A 76 -9.17 7.93 -12.82
CA ASN A 76 -10.47 8.13 -12.20
C ASN A 76 -10.50 7.52 -10.78
N TYR A 77 -10.94 8.28 -9.77
CA TYR A 77 -10.91 7.84 -8.36
C TYR A 77 -12.30 7.41 -7.85
N ALA A 78 -13.11 6.79 -8.73
CA ALA A 78 -14.49 6.41 -8.41
C ALA A 78 -14.64 5.35 -7.30
N PHE A 79 -13.54 4.70 -6.89
CA PHE A 79 -13.57 3.63 -5.90
C PHE A 79 -13.09 4.09 -4.52
N SER A 80 -13.90 3.84 -3.49
CA SER A 80 -13.53 4.00 -2.08
C SER A 80 -12.63 2.86 -1.54
N ARG A 81 -12.24 1.91 -2.39
CA ARG A 81 -11.47 0.70 -2.05
C ARG A 81 -10.13 0.65 -2.79
N PRO A 82 -9.18 -0.23 -2.41
CA PRO A 82 -7.97 -0.44 -3.18
C PRO A 82 -8.29 -0.88 -4.60
N VAL A 83 -7.55 -0.34 -5.56
CA VAL A 83 -7.60 -0.71 -6.98
C VAL A 83 -6.22 -1.18 -7.44
N PHE A 84 -6.18 -2.20 -8.28
CA PHE A 84 -4.98 -2.91 -8.67
C PHE A 84 -4.80 -2.85 -10.20
N LYS A 85 -3.56 -2.88 -10.66
CA LYS A 85 -3.22 -2.84 -12.07
C LYS A 85 -3.57 -4.18 -12.73
N VAL A 86 -4.23 -4.10 -13.89
CA VAL A 86 -4.74 -5.26 -14.63
C VAL A 86 -3.64 -6.24 -15.07
N ASN A 87 -2.39 -5.77 -15.23
CA ASN A 87 -1.26 -6.64 -15.61
C ASN A 87 -0.95 -7.75 -14.58
N TYR A 88 -1.50 -7.64 -13.36
CA TYR A 88 -1.48 -8.70 -12.35
C TYR A 88 -1.93 -10.06 -12.90
N ILE A 89 -3.00 -10.08 -13.71
CA ILE A 89 -3.57 -11.33 -14.24
C ILE A 89 -2.54 -12.04 -15.12
N GLN A 90 -1.93 -11.30 -16.04
CA GLN A 90 -0.95 -11.85 -16.97
C GLN A 90 0.29 -12.36 -16.25
N ASP A 91 0.79 -11.58 -15.29
CA ASP A 91 2.00 -11.92 -14.55
C ASP A 91 1.79 -13.16 -13.69
N CYS A 92 0.60 -13.34 -13.08
CA CYS A 92 0.25 -14.57 -12.37
C CYS A 92 0.22 -15.79 -13.31
N ILE A 93 -0.37 -15.66 -14.50
CA ILE A 93 -0.44 -16.76 -15.47
C ILE A 93 0.95 -17.13 -16.01
N ASN A 94 1.82 -16.12 -16.20
CA ASN A 94 3.20 -16.32 -16.63
C ASN A 94 4.02 -17.03 -15.55
N ALA A 95 3.90 -16.59 -14.30
CA ALA A 95 4.56 -17.21 -13.16
C ALA A 95 3.93 -18.57 -12.78
N SER A 96 2.71 -18.85 -13.24
CA SER A 96 1.89 -19.98 -12.78
C SER A 96 1.68 -20.00 -11.26
N GLU A 97 1.63 -18.80 -10.65
CA GLU A 97 1.48 -18.58 -9.20
C GLU A 97 0.73 -17.26 -8.96
N LEU A 98 0.01 -17.18 -7.83
CA LEU A 98 -0.59 -15.92 -7.39
C LEU A 98 0.47 -15.01 -6.78
N LEU A 99 0.77 -13.93 -7.48
CA LEU A 99 1.74 -12.94 -7.04
C LEU A 99 1.17 -12.05 -5.91
N PRO A 100 2.02 -11.37 -5.14
CA PRO A 100 1.57 -10.41 -4.15
C PRO A 100 0.85 -9.21 -4.80
N LEU A 101 -0.44 -9.07 -4.54
CA LEU A 101 -1.26 -7.95 -5.05
C LEU A 101 -0.76 -6.57 -4.61
N THR A 102 0.01 -6.48 -3.53
CA THR A 102 0.63 -5.24 -3.06
C THR A 102 1.49 -4.56 -4.12
N ASP A 103 2.13 -5.33 -4.98
CA ASP A 103 3.03 -4.82 -6.02
C ASP A 103 2.26 -4.22 -7.20
N TYR A 104 0.99 -4.59 -7.31
CA TYR A 104 0.07 -4.16 -8.35
C TYR A 104 -0.88 -3.06 -7.89
N LEU A 105 -0.74 -2.54 -6.66
CA LEU A 105 -1.57 -1.43 -6.18
C LEU A 105 -1.37 -0.18 -7.06
N HIS A 106 -2.44 0.28 -7.71
CA HIS A 106 -2.38 1.34 -8.72
C HIS A 106 -2.15 2.72 -8.10
N ASN A 107 -2.86 3.01 -7.01
CA ASN A 107 -2.63 4.21 -6.19
C ASN A 107 -2.10 3.76 -4.84
N LYS A 108 -0.78 3.86 -4.63
CA LYS A 108 -0.10 3.57 -3.35
C LYS A 108 -0.51 4.59 -2.29
N LEU A 109 -1.75 4.52 -1.84
CA LEU A 109 -2.25 5.31 -0.73
C LEU A 109 -1.63 4.77 0.55
N HIS A 110 -1.06 5.66 1.37
CA HIS A 110 -0.48 5.32 2.68
C HIS A 110 -1.42 4.48 3.56
N LYS A 111 -2.75 4.57 3.35
CA LYS A 111 -3.78 3.81 4.08
C LYS A 111 -3.74 2.29 3.87
N TYR A 112 -2.98 1.80 2.89
CA TYR A 112 -2.87 0.38 2.58
C TYR A 112 -1.46 -0.21 2.76
N CYS A 113 -0.53 0.55 3.34
CA CYS A 113 0.84 0.10 3.57
C CYS A 113 0.88 -1.01 4.65
N GLY A 114 1.52 -2.14 4.33
CA GLY A 114 1.69 -3.28 5.26
C GLY A 114 0.51 -4.25 5.30
N LEU A 115 -0.48 -4.11 4.40
CA LEU A 115 -1.55 -5.08 4.24
C LEU A 115 -1.14 -6.18 3.27
N ASP A 116 -1.32 -7.44 3.66
CA ASP A 116 -1.34 -8.55 2.71
C ASP A 116 -2.76 -8.68 2.14
N PHE A 117 -2.95 -8.27 0.89
CA PHE A 117 -4.26 -8.33 0.24
C PHE A 117 -4.68 -9.77 -0.12
N LEU A 118 -3.74 -10.73 -0.15
CA LEU A 118 -4.08 -12.14 -0.31
C LEU A 118 -4.84 -12.66 0.92
N ASP A 119 -4.58 -12.13 2.11
CA ASP A 119 -5.38 -12.48 3.30
C ASP A 119 -6.84 -12.00 3.21
N VAL A 120 -7.11 -10.93 2.46
CA VAL A 120 -8.48 -10.44 2.19
C VAL A 120 -9.19 -11.37 1.20
N ILE A 121 -8.48 -11.81 0.18
CA ILE A 121 -9.00 -12.64 -0.90
C ILE A 121 -9.20 -14.09 -0.47
N TYR A 122 -8.36 -14.60 0.43
CA TYR A 122 -8.48 -15.95 0.99
C TYR A 122 -9.36 -16.02 2.24
N HIS A 123 -10.19 -14.99 2.51
CA HIS A 123 -11.11 -14.96 3.64
C HIS A 123 -10.43 -15.11 5.03
N ARG A 124 -9.13 -14.81 5.13
CA ARG A 124 -8.41 -14.79 6.42
C ARG A 124 -8.68 -13.50 7.20
N THR A 125 -9.05 -12.43 6.49
CA THR A 125 -9.59 -11.18 7.06
C THR A 125 -10.94 -10.82 6.43
N SER A 126 -11.70 -9.90 7.06
CA SER A 126 -13.14 -9.84 6.84
C SER A 126 -13.54 -9.40 5.42
N ILE A 127 -13.00 -8.30 4.88
CA ILE A 127 -13.39 -7.69 3.57
C ILE A 127 -12.35 -6.60 3.17
N PHE A 128 -12.30 -6.16 1.90
CA PHE A 128 -11.68 -4.90 1.48
C PHE A 128 -12.46 -3.72 2.09
N LYS A 129 -12.15 -3.37 3.34
CA LYS A 129 -12.76 -2.20 4.01
C LYS A 129 -12.16 -0.92 3.46
N ASP A 130 -12.99 0.10 3.24
CA ASP A 130 -12.51 1.47 3.34
C ASP A 130 -12.26 1.75 4.84
N PRO A 131 -11.04 2.13 5.27
CA PRO A 131 -10.77 2.44 6.67
C PRO A 131 -11.56 3.66 7.21
N THR A 132 -12.37 4.31 6.38
CA THR A 132 -13.24 5.44 6.74
C THR A 132 -14.57 5.02 7.36
N ASN A 133 -15.01 3.76 7.25
CA ASN A 133 -16.32 3.33 7.76
C ASN A 133 -16.25 2.78 9.20
N TYR A 134 -15.63 3.57 10.09
CA TYR A 134 -15.87 3.54 11.55
C TYR A 134 -16.99 4.52 11.96
N GLN A 135 -17.89 4.88 11.06
CA GLN A 135 -19.07 5.72 11.32
C GLN A 135 -20.00 5.58 10.11
N SER A 136 -21.22 5.04 10.19
CA SER A 136 -22.33 5.65 10.96
C SER A 136 -23.57 4.75 10.89
N GLN A 137 -24.38 4.69 11.97
CA GLN A 137 -25.85 4.91 11.98
C GLN A 137 -26.37 4.91 13.45
N VAL A 138 -26.53 6.14 14.01
CA VAL A 138 -27.60 6.74 14.89
C VAL A 138 -28.21 5.98 16.11
N SER A 139 -28.53 6.53 17.30
CA SER A 139 -28.82 7.87 17.92
C SER A 139 -29.07 7.67 19.45
N PRO A 140 -29.46 8.67 20.31
CA PRO A 140 -29.24 10.13 20.39
C PRO A 140 -28.58 10.59 21.73
N VAL A 141 -28.30 11.91 21.90
CA VAL A 141 -27.87 12.61 23.16
C VAL A 141 -26.36 12.43 23.48
N ALA A 142 -25.49 13.43 23.71
CA ALA A 142 -25.58 14.83 24.11
C ALA A 142 -24.44 15.67 23.46
N LYS A 143 -24.56 17.01 23.58
CA LYS A 143 -23.58 18.02 23.16
C LYS A 143 -22.31 17.99 24.04
N GLN A 144 -21.16 18.36 23.42
CA GLN A 144 -19.83 18.69 23.99
C GLN A 144 -19.02 17.48 24.54
N ASP A 145 -17.74 17.24 24.22
CA ASP A 145 -16.61 18.17 24.04
C ASP A 145 -15.49 17.66 23.10
N LYS A 146 -14.74 18.63 22.56
CA LYS A 146 -13.37 18.41 22.04
C LYS A 146 -12.50 17.86 23.17
N THR A 147 -12.08 16.61 23.09
CA THR A 147 -10.85 16.18 23.78
C THR A 147 -9.74 15.88 22.75
N PRO A 148 -8.58 16.53 22.86
CA PRO A 148 -7.48 16.38 21.91
C PRO A 148 -6.90 14.97 22.06
N GLY A 149 -7.06 14.14 21.02
CA GLY A 149 -6.44 12.82 20.97
C GLY A 149 -4.95 12.92 21.27
N LEU A 150 -4.49 12.15 22.27
CA LEU A 150 -3.10 12.13 22.74
C LEU A 150 -2.14 12.17 21.55
N ARG A 151 -1.38 13.27 21.41
CA ARG A 151 -0.29 13.36 20.42
C ARG A 151 0.61 12.15 20.61
N GLN A 152 0.52 11.17 19.71
CA GLN A 152 1.23 9.91 19.85
C GLN A 152 2.73 10.20 19.95
N ARG A 153 3.35 9.89 21.10
CA ARG A 153 4.76 10.20 21.35
C ARG A 153 5.67 9.34 20.48
N PHE A 154 6.81 9.88 20.04
CA PHE A 154 7.83 9.08 19.36
C PHE A 154 8.42 8.06 20.36
N SER A 155 8.31 6.79 20.00
CA SER A 155 8.94 5.66 20.70
C SER A 155 10.45 5.73 20.59
N GLN A 156 11.16 5.04 21.48
CA GLN A 156 12.61 5.02 21.44
C GLN A 156 13.16 4.37 20.17
N ALA A 157 12.48 3.34 19.65
CA ALA A 157 12.84 2.69 18.39
C ALA A 157 12.78 3.64 17.19
N GLU A 158 11.69 4.43 17.06
CA GLU A 158 11.55 5.45 16.02
C GLU A 158 12.69 6.49 16.09
N LYS A 159 13.04 6.95 17.30
CA LYS A 159 14.11 7.94 17.48
C LYS A 159 15.47 7.38 17.05
N VAL A 160 15.76 6.13 17.42
CA VAL A 160 17.01 5.44 17.02
C VAL A 160 17.05 5.26 15.51
N ALA A 161 15.94 4.89 14.87
CA ALA A 161 15.85 4.69 13.42
C ALA A 161 16.14 5.98 12.65
N ILE A 162 15.56 7.12 13.07
CA ILE A 162 15.83 8.45 12.48
C ILE A 162 17.33 8.76 12.55
N ILE A 163 17.94 8.62 13.72
CA ILE A 163 19.35 8.97 13.94
C ILE A 163 20.29 8.06 13.13
N LYS A 164 20.02 6.74 13.12
CA LYS A 164 20.80 5.78 12.34
C LYS A 164 20.74 6.07 10.84
N PHE A 165 19.58 6.50 10.33
CA PHE A 165 19.43 6.83 8.92
C PHE A 165 20.27 8.05 8.51
N ILE A 166 20.27 9.12 9.32
CA ILE A 166 21.05 10.34 9.08
C ILE A 166 22.55 10.02 8.99
N ILE A 167 23.03 9.19 9.92
CA ILE A 167 24.45 8.83 10.00
C ILE A 167 24.85 7.85 8.90
N GLY A 168 24.02 6.83 8.66
CA GLY A 168 24.32 5.77 7.70
C GLY A 168 24.40 6.25 6.25
N LYS A 169 23.76 7.38 5.92
CA LYS A 169 23.85 8.01 4.60
C LYS A 169 24.84 9.17 4.52
N ASN A 170 25.52 9.50 5.62
CA ASN A 170 26.39 10.66 5.75
C ASN A 170 25.70 11.99 5.34
N GLU A 171 24.36 12.03 5.37
CA GLU A 171 23.54 13.21 5.08
C GLU A 171 23.36 14.02 6.38
N THR A 172 24.48 14.33 7.06
CA THR A 172 24.46 15.22 8.22
C THR A 172 24.41 16.68 7.83
N SER A 173 24.65 17.02 6.56
CA SER A 173 24.50 18.36 6.01
C SER A 173 23.06 18.60 5.54
N ASN A 174 22.51 19.78 5.80
CA ASN A 174 21.17 20.22 5.35
C ASN A 174 19.97 19.46 5.95
N LEU A 175 19.98 19.20 7.27
CA LEU A 175 18.85 18.58 7.99
C LEU A 175 17.59 19.47 8.04
N LYS A 176 17.69 20.73 7.59
CA LYS A 176 16.56 21.63 7.37
C LYS A 176 15.83 21.40 6.05
N ASP A 177 16.46 20.78 5.05
CA ASP A 177 15.82 20.50 3.76
C ASP A 177 14.82 19.33 3.89
N ASP A 178 13.68 19.41 3.21
CA ASP A 178 12.66 18.37 3.18
C ASP A 178 13.13 17.10 2.45
N ARG A 179 14.13 17.19 1.57
CA ARG A 179 14.61 16.06 0.76
C ARG A 179 15.00 14.84 1.59
N ILE A 180 15.69 15.01 2.71
CA ILE A 180 16.10 13.88 3.57
C ILE A 180 14.90 13.27 4.29
N TRP A 181 13.94 14.09 4.73
CA TRP A 181 12.75 13.64 5.46
C TRP A 181 11.77 12.93 4.54
N LEU A 182 11.59 13.43 3.31
CA LEU A 182 10.81 12.77 2.26
C LEU A 182 11.44 11.42 1.88
N LYS A 183 12.77 11.33 1.80
CA LYS A 183 13.46 10.04 1.65
C LYS A 183 13.16 9.12 2.83
N MET A 184 13.29 9.57 4.07
CA MET A 184 13.00 8.74 5.26
C MET A 184 11.56 8.21 5.28
N GLU A 185 10.60 9.03 4.86
CA GLU A 185 9.20 8.63 4.71
C GLU A 185 9.04 7.58 3.61
N LYS A 186 9.70 7.76 2.46
CA LYS A 186 9.76 6.79 1.36
C LYS A 186 10.41 5.46 1.79
N TYR A 187 11.44 5.50 2.63
CA TYR A 187 12.12 4.31 3.18
C TYR A 187 11.42 3.73 4.41
N ASN A 188 10.28 4.30 4.83
CA ASN A 188 9.48 3.85 5.97
C ASN A 188 10.27 3.70 7.28
N ILE A 189 11.12 4.69 7.58
CA ILE A 189 11.99 4.66 8.77
C ILE A 189 11.19 4.70 10.09
N CYS A 190 10.06 5.42 10.11
CA CYS A 190 9.13 5.47 11.24
C CYS A 190 7.70 5.17 10.75
N PRO A 191 7.21 3.93 10.90
CA PRO A 191 5.86 3.57 10.51
C PRO A 191 4.84 4.48 11.21
N LYS A 192 3.85 5.00 10.47
CA LYS A 192 2.80 5.93 10.93
C LYS A 192 3.25 7.39 11.19
N ARG A 193 4.47 7.77 10.85
CA ARG A 193 4.95 9.17 10.95
C ARG A 193 5.12 9.79 9.58
N THR A 194 4.62 11.02 9.44
CA THR A 194 4.88 11.80 8.23
C THR A 194 6.28 12.42 8.28
N TYR A 195 6.85 12.76 7.11
CA TYR A 195 8.13 13.47 7.04
C TYR A 195 8.12 14.75 7.88
N GLN A 196 7.01 15.50 7.86
CA GLN A 196 6.84 16.74 8.61
C GLN A 196 6.85 16.49 10.13
N SER A 197 6.26 15.38 10.57
CA SER A 197 6.27 14.97 11.98
C SER A 197 7.67 14.56 12.43
N MET A 198 8.38 13.77 11.62
CA MET A 198 9.76 13.34 11.89
C MET A 198 10.71 14.53 11.94
N LYS A 199 10.64 15.42 10.94
CA LYS A 199 11.42 16.67 10.88
C LYS A 199 11.17 17.53 12.11
N THR A 200 9.91 17.79 12.43
CA THR A 200 9.53 18.61 13.60
C THR A 200 10.01 17.98 14.90
N HIS A 201 9.84 16.67 15.07
CA HIS A 201 10.28 15.98 16.28
C HIS A 201 11.80 15.99 16.42
N PHE A 202 12.50 15.77 15.32
CA PHE A 202 13.95 15.80 15.30
C PHE A 202 14.50 17.17 15.66
N LEU A 203 14.04 18.22 14.95
CA LEU A 203 14.50 19.59 15.15
C LEU A 203 14.18 20.11 16.55
N LYS A 204 12.99 19.84 17.07
CA LYS A 204 12.55 20.37 18.37
C LYS A 204 13.00 19.55 19.58
N TYR A 205 13.30 18.26 19.42
CA TYR A 205 13.52 17.37 20.57
C TYR A 205 14.77 16.50 20.47
N LEU A 206 15.06 15.88 19.31
CA LEU A 206 16.16 14.92 19.22
C LEU A 206 17.53 15.59 19.22
N ILE A 207 17.68 16.75 18.57
CA ILE A 207 18.93 17.52 18.56
C ILE A 207 19.43 17.84 19.97
N HIS A 208 18.51 18.23 20.86
CA HIS A 208 18.86 18.58 22.24
C HIS A 208 19.15 17.35 23.11
N ASN A 209 18.67 16.17 22.70
CA ASN A 209 18.78 14.92 23.45
C ASN A 209 19.78 13.92 22.84
N LEU A 210 20.69 14.36 21.96
CA LEU A 210 21.68 13.48 21.30
C LEU A 210 22.62 12.77 22.29
N HIS A 211 22.79 13.30 23.50
CA HIS A 211 23.61 12.66 24.55
C HIS A 211 23.01 11.34 25.04
N LYS A 212 21.71 11.10 24.84
CA LYS A 212 21.00 9.86 25.26
C LYS A 212 21.20 8.69 24.29
N PHE A 213 22.01 8.87 23.25
CA PHE A 213 22.28 7.85 22.25
C PHE A 213 23.77 7.50 22.30
N ASP A 214 24.08 6.41 23.00
CA ASP A 214 25.45 6.02 23.33
C ASP A 214 26.24 5.51 22.11
N PHE A 215 25.53 5.10 21.06
CA PHE A 215 26.14 4.70 19.79
C PHE A 215 26.66 5.88 18.94
N LEU A 216 26.49 7.12 19.40
CA LEU A 216 26.97 8.32 18.72
C LEU A 216 28.34 8.76 19.21
N THR A 217 29.28 8.90 18.28
CA THR A 217 30.57 9.56 18.56
C THR A 217 30.37 11.07 18.75
N ASN A 218 31.28 11.72 19.50
CA ASN A 218 31.24 13.18 19.68
C ASN A 218 31.31 13.93 18.34
N LYS A 219 32.05 13.41 17.36
CA LYS A 219 32.12 13.94 15.99
C LYS A 219 30.77 13.89 15.28
N GLN A 220 30.03 12.78 15.39
CA GLN A 220 28.68 12.66 14.81
C GLN A 220 27.67 13.57 15.52
N LYS A 221 27.75 13.69 16.86
CA LYS A 221 26.89 14.62 17.62
C LYS A 221 27.09 16.06 17.16
N GLN A 222 28.35 16.45 16.90
CA GLN A 222 28.68 17.79 16.42
C GLN A 222 28.18 18.03 14.98
N ALA A 223 28.44 17.09 14.06
CA ALA A 223 27.98 17.18 12.67
C ALA A 223 26.44 17.30 12.56
N ILE A 224 25.70 16.56 13.39
CA ILE A 224 24.23 16.64 13.42
C ILE A 224 23.76 18.02 13.91
N ARG A 225 24.44 18.63 14.87
CA ARG A 225 24.08 19.97 15.37
C ARG A 225 24.32 21.02 14.29
N GLU A 226 25.47 20.98 13.64
CA GLU A 226 25.84 21.93 12.58
C GLU A 226 24.89 21.85 11.39
N GLY A 227 24.52 20.65 10.95
CA GLY A 227 23.59 20.48 9.84
C GLY A 227 22.14 20.85 10.10
N ALA A 228 21.78 21.04 11.37
CA ALA A 228 20.45 21.46 11.78
C ALA A 228 20.39 22.92 12.27
N SER A 229 21.55 23.56 12.46
CA SER A 229 21.70 25.00 12.75
C SER A 229 21.33 25.87 11.57
#